data_AF-A0A6C0CI02-F1
#
_entry.id   AF-A0A6C0CI02-F1
#
_cell.length_a   1.000
_cell.length_b   1.000
_cell.length_c   1.000
_cell.angle_alpha   90.00
_cell.angle_beta   90.00
_cell.angle_gamma   90.00
#
_symmetry.space_group_name_H-M   'P 1'
#
loop_
_entity.id
_entity.type
_entity.pdbx_description
1 polymer ?
#
loop_
_entity_poly.entity_id
_entity_poly.type
_entity_poly.pdbx_seq_one_letter_code
_entity_poly.pdbx_strand_id
1 'polypeptide(L)'
;MNDLKNCIKQYREIDDEIRDLNKQVYEKRDARKVVELEIADIIRDPQFNSIKKIKLEEDGSTISFKRPNEWVKPWSLSQKELKELATQYFSVAGQLNAEGLVKFIVDTRKQSLVSTEFSFARTVPGEQDE
;
A
#
# COMPACT_ATOMS: atom_id res chain seq x y z
N MET A 1 -16.20 -28.63 32.94
CA MET A 1 -17.31 -28.11 32.11
C MET A 1 -17.54 -26.61 32.30
N ASN A 2 -17.44 -26.08 33.53
CA ASN A 2 -17.50 -24.63 33.79
C ASN A 2 -16.31 -23.87 33.20
N ASP A 3 -15.10 -24.41 33.27
CA ASP A 3 -13.91 -23.73 32.73
C ASP A 3 -13.99 -23.54 31.21
N LEU A 4 -14.47 -24.55 30.50
CA LEU A 4 -14.74 -24.45 29.05
C LEU A 4 -15.76 -23.36 28.73
N LYS A 5 -16.85 -23.27 29.51
CA LYS A 5 -17.87 -22.21 29.32
C LYS A 5 -17.29 -20.81 29.57
N ASN A 6 -16.43 -20.67 30.57
CA ASN A 6 -15.75 -19.40 30.87
C ASN A 6 -14.79 -19.01 29.74
N CYS A 7 -13.97 -19.93 29.24
CA CYS A 7 -13.10 -19.68 28.10
C CYS A 7 -13.88 -19.31 26.83
N ILE A 8 -15.00 -19.99 26.54
CA ILE A 8 -15.85 -19.66 25.39
C ILE A 8 -16.46 -18.25 25.55
N LYS A 9 -16.85 -17.86 26.77
CA LYS A 9 -17.37 -16.52 27.02
C LYS A 9 -16.30 -15.45 26.78
N GLN A 10 -15.08 -15.65 27.30
CA GLN A 10 -13.96 -14.74 27.06
C GLN A 10 -13.59 -14.66 25.58
N TYR A 11 -13.57 -15.80 24.89
CA TYR A 11 -13.32 -15.84 23.44
C TYR A 11 -14.34 -14.99 22.68
N ARG A 12 -15.63 -15.12 23.00
CA ARG A 12 -16.68 -14.31 22.39
C ARG A 12 -16.50 -12.82 22.67
N GLU A 13 -16.22 -12.45 23.92
CA GLU A 13 -16.01 -11.05 24.31
C GLU A 13 -14.84 -10.43 23.52
N ILE A 14 -13.74 -11.17 23.37
CA ILE A 14 -12.58 -10.74 22.57
C ILE A 14 -12.93 -10.66 21.07
N ASP A 15 -13.67 -11.63 20.52
CA ASP A 15 -14.08 -11.59 19.10
C ASP A 15 -14.98 -10.39 18.78
N ASP A 16 -15.92 -10.08 19.67
CA ASP A 16 -16.80 -8.92 19.55
C ASP A 16 -15.98 -7.60 19.64
N GLU A 17 -15.02 -7.50 20.57
CA GLU A 17 -14.11 -6.34 20.68
C GLU A 17 -13.23 -6.18 19.41
N ILE A 18 -12.66 -7.27 18.90
CA ILE A 18 -11.89 -7.25 17.65
C ILE A 18 -12.75 -6.75 16.49
N ARG A 19 -14.01 -7.17 16.41
CA ARG A 19 -14.93 -6.72 15.36
C ARG A 19 -15.19 -5.22 15.44
N ASP A 20 -15.42 -4.70 16.64
CA ASP A 20 -15.66 -3.27 16.86
C ASP A 20 -14.41 -2.43 16.59
N LEU A 21 -13.24 -2.88 17.04
CA LEU A 21 -11.97 -2.22 16.74
C LEU A 21 -11.69 -2.21 15.24
N ASN A 22 -11.93 -3.32 14.54
CA ASN A 22 -11.77 -3.37 13.09
C ASN A 22 -12.68 -2.36 12.38
N LYS A 23 -13.93 -2.22 12.81
CA LYS A 23 -14.85 -1.19 12.27
C LYS A 23 -14.27 0.20 12.46
N GLN A 24 -13.80 0.54 13.66
CA GLN A 24 -13.17 1.83 13.94
C GLN A 24 -11.91 2.04 13.09
N VAL A 25 -11.09 1.00 12.89
CA VAL A 25 -9.91 1.07 12.01
C VAL A 25 -10.32 1.39 10.57
N TYR A 26 -11.39 0.81 10.04
CA TYR A 26 -11.89 1.15 8.70
C TYR A 26 -12.35 2.62 8.62
N GLU A 27 -13.15 3.09 9.58
CA GLU A 27 -13.57 4.49 9.63
C GLU A 27 -12.38 5.46 9.70
N LYS A 28 -11.35 5.13 10.49
CA LYS A 28 -10.12 5.92 10.57
C LYS A 28 -9.28 5.84 9.30
N ARG A 29 -9.26 4.71 8.59
CA ARG A 29 -8.60 4.58 7.28
C ARG A 29 -9.24 5.48 6.24
N ASP A 30 -10.57 5.55 6.22
CA ASP A 30 -11.30 6.42 5.30
C ASP A 30 -11.06 7.90 5.64
N ALA A 31 -11.17 8.27 6.92
CA ALA A 31 -10.86 9.62 7.37
C ALA A 31 -9.40 10.02 7.03
N ARG A 32 -8.44 9.11 7.25
CA ARG A 32 -7.05 9.33 6.85
C ARG A 32 -6.93 9.56 5.34
N LYS A 33 -7.67 8.78 4.53
CA LYS A 33 -7.63 8.91 3.08
C LYS A 33 -8.15 10.26 2.60
N VAL A 34 -9.19 10.79 3.24
CA VAL A 34 -9.70 12.14 2.96
C VAL A 34 -8.61 13.18 3.22
N VAL A 35 -7.96 13.13 4.38
CA VAL A 35 -6.86 14.06 4.72
C VAL A 35 -5.66 13.91 3.76
N GLU A 36 -5.32 12.69 3.35
CA GLU A 36 -4.27 12.46 2.34
C GLU A 36 -4.59 13.14 1.00
N LEU A 37 -5.86 13.18 0.58
CA LEU A 37 -6.29 13.87 -0.64
C LEU A 37 -6.15 15.39 -0.50
N GLU A 38 -6.55 15.94 0.64
CA GLU A 38 -6.39 17.37 0.94
C GLU A 38 -4.90 17.77 0.93
N ILE A 39 -4.04 16.97 1.57
CA ILE A 39 -2.59 17.20 1.55
C ILE A 39 -2.08 17.11 0.11
N ALA A 40 -2.50 16.11 -0.66
CA ALA A 40 -2.09 15.93 -2.06
C ALA A 40 -2.45 17.12 -2.94
N ASP A 41 -3.59 17.75 -2.71
CA ASP A 41 -4.01 18.96 -3.44
C ASP A 41 -3.16 20.17 -3.04
N ILE A 42 -2.82 20.33 -1.76
CA ILE A 42 -1.94 21.40 -1.29
C ILE A 42 -0.52 21.25 -1.89
N ILE A 43 0.10 20.07 -1.74
CA ILE A 43 1.50 19.85 -2.17
C ILE A 43 1.67 19.77 -3.69
N ARG A 44 0.58 19.79 -4.45
CA ARG A 44 0.60 19.92 -5.92
C ARG A 44 0.99 21.32 -6.36
N ASP A 45 0.78 22.33 -5.52
CA ASP A 45 1.22 23.68 -5.81
C ASP A 45 2.76 23.72 -5.98
N PRO A 46 3.27 24.30 -7.08
CA PRO A 46 4.70 24.42 -7.33
C PRO A 46 5.52 24.99 -6.18
N GLN A 47 4.93 25.85 -5.33
CA GLN A 47 5.62 26.43 -4.18
C GLN A 47 6.08 25.37 -3.15
N PHE A 48 5.42 24.21 -3.10
CA PHE A 48 5.74 23.12 -2.18
C PHE A 48 6.57 21.99 -2.83
N ASN A 49 7.01 22.14 -4.09
CA ASN A 49 7.76 21.10 -4.81
C ASN A 49 9.07 20.69 -4.13
N SER A 50 9.72 21.60 -3.41
CA SER A 50 10.97 21.32 -2.69
C SER A 50 10.76 20.48 -1.43
N ILE A 51 9.55 20.47 -0.87
CA ILE A 51 9.24 19.73 0.35
C ILE A 51 9.06 18.26 -0.01
N LYS A 52 9.69 17.38 0.76
CA LYS A 52 9.57 15.91 0.65
C LYS A 52 9.20 15.23 1.96
N LYS A 53 9.47 15.91 3.08
CA LYS A 53 9.25 15.42 4.44
C LYS A 53 8.90 16.58 5.35
N ILE A 54 8.02 16.34 6.32
CA ILE A 54 7.69 17.28 7.39
C ILE A 54 7.89 16.55 8.71
N LYS A 55 8.66 17.15 9.61
CA LYS A 55 8.82 16.64 10.98
C LYS A 55 7.79 17.32 11.86
N LEU A 56 7.08 16.52 12.65
CA LEU A 56 6.13 16.97 13.66
C LEU A 56 6.88 17.09 14.98
N GLU A 57 6.81 18.26 15.60
CA GLU A 57 7.51 18.53 16.87
C GLU A 57 6.81 17.88 18.07
N GLU A 58 5.50 17.65 17.96
CA GLU A 58 4.66 17.12 19.05
C GLU A 58 5.09 15.72 19.49
N ASP A 59 5.43 14.85 18.54
CA ASP A 59 5.77 13.45 18.78
C ASP A 59 7.09 13.02 18.11
N GLY A 60 7.80 13.97 17.50
CA GLY A 60 9.03 13.73 16.76
C GLY A 60 8.85 12.96 15.44
N SER A 61 7.62 12.61 15.04
CA SER A 61 7.36 11.80 13.86
C SER A 61 7.63 12.57 12.57
N THR A 62 7.96 11.84 11.50
CA THR A 62 8.21 12.42 10.19
C THR A 62 7.20 11.89 9.19
N ILE A 63 6.46 12.78 8.55
CA ILE A 63 5.62 12.47 7.40
C ILE A 63 6.45 12.67 6.15
N SER A 64 6.70 11.59 5.42
CA SER A 64 7.29 11.62 4.08
C SER A 64 6.21 11.46 3.03
N PHE A 65 6.38 12.14 1.90
CA PHE A 65 5.49 12.00 0.76
C PHE A 65 6.27 11.84 -0.54
N LYS A 66 5.72 11.03 -1.43
CA LYS A 66 6.26 10.73 -2.75
C LYS A 66 5.26 11.20 -3.79
N ARG A 67 5.72 11.95 -4.79
CA ARG A 67 4.87 12.48 -5.85
C ARG A 67 4.57 11.41 -6.90
N PRO A 68 3.54 11.62 -7.74
CA PRO A 68 3.36 10.81 -8.95
C PRO A 68 4.66 10.70 -9.74
N ASN A 69 4.95 9.50 -10.23
CA ASN A 69 6.14 9.12 -10.99
C ASN A 69 7.47 9.12 -10.21
N GLU A 70 7.50 9.47 -8.92
CA GLU A 70 8.72 9.42 -8.09
C GLU A 70 8.91 8.07 -7.38
N TRP A 71 7.94 7.17 -7.46
CA TRP A 71 8.01 5.89 -6.76
C TRP A 71 7.32 4.76 -7.50
N VAL A 72 7.85 3.57 -7.26
CA VAL A 72 7.36 2.32 -7.83
C VAL A 72 6.64 1.56 -6.73
N LYS A 73 5.40 1.13 -7.02
CA LYS A 73 4.62 0.27 -6.13
C LYS A 73 5.38 -1.05 -5.91
N PRO A 74 5.21 -1.70 -4.74
CA PRO A 74 5.80 -3.02 -4.51
C PRO A 74 5.44 -4.01 -5.62
N TRP A 75 6.40 -4.84 -6.00
CA TRP A 75 6.18 -5.85 -7.03
C TRP A 75 5.07 -6.81 -6.63
N SER A 76 4.01 -6.86 -7.42
CA SER A 76 2.91 -7.80 -7.24
C SER A 76 2.36 -8.17 -8.62
N LEU A 77 1.93 -9.41 -8.77
CA LEU A 77 1.33 -9.90 -10.00
C LEU A 77 0.29 -10.96 -9.63
N SER A 78 -0.98 -10.69 -9.94
CA SER A 78 -2.05 -11.68 -9.72
C SER A 78 -1.95 -12.82 -10.73
N GLN A 79 -2.51 -13.99 -10.40
CA GLN A 79 -2.56 -15.13 -11.31
C GLN A 79 -3.30 -14.79 -12.62
N LYS A 80 -4.32 -13.91 -12.54
CA LYS A 80 -5.08 -13.44 -13.70
C LYS A 80 -4.19 -12.59 -14.63
N GLU A 81 -3.53 -11.58 -14.09
CA GLU A 81 -2.62 -10.71 -14.86
C GLU A 81 -1.45 -11.50 -15.46
N LEU A 82 -0.90 -12.45 -14.71
CA LEU A 82 0.16 -13.35 -15.20
C LEU A 82 -0.31 -14.11 -16.45
N LYS A 83 -1.51 -14.70 -16.40
CA LYS A 83 -2.08 -15.43 -17.53
C LYS A 83 -2.31 -14.52 -18.73
N GLU A 84 -2.82 -13.31 -18.51
CA GLU A 84 -3.04 -12.32 -19.57
C GLU A 84 -1.74 -11.91 -20.25
N LEU A 85 -0.70 -11.55 -19.48
CA LEU A 85 0.61 -11.17 -20.01
C LEU A 85 1.28 -12.32 -20.75
N ALA A 86 1.18 -13.55 -20.22
CA ALA A 86 1.68 -14.73 -20.91
C ALA A 86 0.96 -14.94 -22.25
N THR A 87 -0.37 -14.84 -22.26
CA THR A 87 -1.17 -14.96 -23.48
C THR A 87 -0.79 -13.89 -24.51
N GLN A 88 -0.59 -12.65 -24.07
CA GLN A 88 -0.14 -11.55 -24.92
C GLN A 88 1.24 -11.83 -25.55
N TYR A 89 2.20 -12.30 -24.75
CA TYR A 89 3.53 -12.65 -25.25
C TYR A 89 3.47 -13.72 -26.35
N PHE A 90 2.66 -14.78 -26.14
CA PHE A 90 2.49 -15.85 -27.13
C PHE A 90 1.62 -15.47 -28.34
N SER A 91 0.94 -14.33 -28.31
CA SER A 91 0.15 -13.82 -29.44
C SER A 91 0.97 -13.08 -30.50
N VAL A 92 2.22 -12.70 -30.17
CA VAL A 92 3.11 -11.97 -31.07
C VAL A 92 3.95 -12.93 -31.91
N ALA A 93 4.04 -12.69 -33.21
CA ALA A 93 4.88 -13.48 -34.11
C ALA A 93 6.37 -13.21 -33.83
N GLY A 94 7.09 -14.19 -33.30
CA GLY A 94 8.52 -14.09 -32.96
C GLY A 94 9.09 -15.36 -32.34
N GLN A 95 10.36 -15.32 -31.92
CA GLN A 95 10.98 -16.44 -31.18
C GLN A 95 10.46 -16.50 -29.75
N LEU A 96 9.55 -17.44 -29.52
CA LEU A 96 8.94 -17.70 -28.23
C LEU A 96 9.86 -18.58 -27.39
N ASN A 97 10.52 -17.97 -26.40
CA ASN A 97 11.31 -18.69 -25.40
C ASN A 97 10.91 -18.27 -23.97
N ALA A 98 11.23 -19.11 -22.99
CA ALA A 98 10.86 -18.90 -21.59
C ALA A 98 11.53 -17.66 -20.97
N GLU A 99 12.79 -17.39 -21.34
CA GLU A 99 13.53 -16.22 -20.85
C GLU A 99 12.89 -14.90 -21.31
N GLY A 100 12.48 -14.84 -22.58
CA GLY A 100 11.79 -13.70 -23.17
C GLY A 100 10.40 -13.48 -22.59
N LEU A 101 9.68 -14.56 -22.24
CA LEU A 101 8.39 -14.46 -21.53
C LEU A 101 8.57 -13.79 -20.17
N VAL A 102 9.53 -14.27 -19.37
CA VAL A 102 9.81 -13.71 -18.04
C VAL A 102 10.25 -12.26 -18.18
N LYS A 103 11.14 -11.95 -19.11
CA LYS A 103 11.60 -10.58 -19.36
C LYS A 103 10.44 -9.67 -19.76
N PHE A 104 9.58 -10.10 -20.68
CA PHE A 104 8.40 -9.34 -21.11
C PHE A 104 7.45 -9.03 -19.95
N ILE A 105 7.12 -10.04 -19.14
CA ILE A 105 6.27 -9.86 -17.96
C ILE A 105 6.93 -8.88 -16.99
N VAL A 106 8.23 -9.04 -16.74
CA VAL A 106 8.97 -8.21 -15.80
C VAL A 106 8.96 -6.74 -16.26
N ASP A 107 9.33 -6.49 -17.51
CA ASP A 107 9.47 -5.13 -18.04
C ASP A 107 8.11 -4.43 -18.15
N THR A 108 7.08 -5.13 -18.66
CA THR A 108 5.72 -4.60 -18.76
C THR A 108 5.16 -4.24 -17.39
N ARG A 109 5.33 -5.12 -16.41
CA ARG A 109 4.80 -4.88 -15.07
C ARG A 109 5.58 -3.79 -14.34
N LYS A 110 6.91 -3.69 -14.49
CA LYS A 110 7.69 -2.57 -13.94
C LYS A 110 7.16 -1.21 -14.38
N GLN A 111 6.79 -1.08 -15.66
CA GLN A 111 6.20 0.16 -16.18
C GLN A 111 4.85 0.48 -15.52
N SER A 112 3.99 -0.53 -15.35
CA SER A 112 2.68 -0.34 -14.71
C SER A 112 2.74 -0.05 -13.20
N LEU A 113 3.87 -0.37 -12.55
CA LEU A 113 4.06 -0.14 -11.12
C LEU A 113 4.52 1.28 -10.79
N VAL A 114 4.91 2.09 -11.79
CA VAL A 114 5.16 3.52 -11.58
C VAL A 114 3.85 4.16 -11.13
N SER A 115 3.82 4.67 -9.90
CA SER A 115 2.58 5.20 -9.35
C SER A 115 2.25 6.55 -9.97
N THR A 116 1.01 6.71 -10.42
CA THR A 116 0.44 8.00 -10.85
C THR A 116 -0.13 8.80 -9.67
N GLU A 117 -0.04 8.27 -8.46
CA GLU A 117 -0.64 8.82 -7.25
C GLU A 117 0.42 9.23 -6.22
N PHE A 118 0.05 10.19 -5.37
CA PHE A 118 0.81 10.53 -4.18
C PHE A 118 0.80 9.37 -3.17
N SER A 119 1.91 9.20 -2.45
CA SER A 119 2.03 8.26 -1.35
C SER A 119 2.54 8.97 -0.11
N PHE A 120 1.94 8.64 1.04
CA PHE A 120 2.26 9.22 2.33
C PHE A 120 2.72 8.11 3.28
N ALA A 121 3.77 8.38 4.05
CA ALA A 121 4.25 7.46 5.08
C ALA A 121 4.70 8.25 6.31
N ARG A 122 4.22 7.84 7.48
CA ARG A 122 4.65 8.34 8.79
C ARG A 122 5.69 7.41 9.36
N THR A 123 6.77 7.97 9.89
CA THR A 123 7.77 7.25 10.68
C THR A 123 7.81 7.86 12.07
N VAL A 124 7.49 7.08 13.09
CA VAL A 124 7.57 7.49 14.50
C VAL A 124 8.97 7.13 15.03
N PRO A 125 9.64 8.01 15.79
CA PRO A 125 10.94 7.68 16.38
C PRO A 125 10.78 6.52 17.37
N GLY A 126 11.56 5.45 17.18
CA GLY A 126 11.55 4.27 18.07
C GLY A 126 10.73 3.07 17.59
N GLU A 127 10.00 3.16 16.48
CA GLU A 127 9.33 2.01 15.83
C GLU A 127 10.20 1.33 14.74
N GLN A 128 11.45 1.78 14.56
CA GLN A 128 12.44 1.06 13.75
C GLN A 128 13.31 0.23 14.68
N ASP A 129 12.90 -1.03 14.90
CA ASP A 129 13.75 -2.19 15.16
C ASP A 129 12.85 -3.42 15.31
N GLU A 130 12.40 -3.98 14.19
CA GLU A 130 12.16 -5.43 13.96
C GLU A 130 11.97 -5.71 12.46
#